data_AF-E3EKQ5-F1
#
_entry.id   AF-E3EKQ5-F1
#
_cell.length_a   1.000
_cell.length_b   1.000
_cell.length_c   1.000
_cell.angle_alpha   90.00
_cell.angle_beta   90.00
_cell.angle_gamma   90.00
#
_symmetry.space_group_name_H-M   'P 1'
#
loop_
_entity.id
_entity.type
_entity.pdbx_description
1 polymer ?
#
loop_
_entity_poly.entity_id
_entity_poly.type
_entity_poly.pdbx_seq_one_letter_code
_entity_poly.pdbx_strand_id
1 'polypeptide(L)'
;MARRKNDEGMSFEYLAKVIHSYLLEQGWELNFRGFREVLRRYFRLQDHDIVEIHELMIECNLWFNYFSEVQAFIDLKKEEWSLEADWLMAHEKMAEPSEALEYRIQNAKLRAKRFGIFSNQLESQKKFFSKASAHCQLLYKNATIRMLQS
;
A
#
# COMPACT_ATOMS: atom_id res chain seq x y z
N MET A 1 -9.71 -22.26 25.52
CA MET A 1 -9.65 -20.88 24.98
C MET A 1 -8.21 -20.55 24.65
N ALA A 2 -7.81 -20.74 23.39
CA ALA A 2 -6.44 -20.44 22.95
C ALA A 2 -6.31 -18.93 22.68
N ARG A 3 -5.40 -18.27 23.41
CA ARG A 3 -4.94 -16.91 23.12
C ARG A 3 -4.33 -16.92 21.70
N ARG A 4 -5.00 -16.28 20.73
CA ARG A 4 -4.40 -15.98 19.42
C ARG A 4 -3.30 -14.95 19.65
N LYS A 5 -2.04 -15.37 19.49
CA LYS A 5 -0.85 -14.51 19.50
C LYS A 5 -0.93 -13.51 18.34
N ASN A 6 -0.92 -12.21 18.65
CA ASN A 6 -0.38 -11.07 17.91
C ASN A 6 -0.11 -11.22 16.39
N ASP A 7 -1.13 -11.53 15.60
CA ASP A 7 -1.16 -11.28 14.15
C ASP A 7 -2.28 -10.26 13.84
N GLU A 8 -2.35 -9.20 14.65
CA GLU A 8 -3.06 -7.99 14.23
C GLU A 8 -2.30 -7.39 13.06
N GLY A 9 -2.63 -7.86 11.85
CA GLY A 9 -2.21 -7.24 10.61
C GLY A 9 -2.55 -5.76 10.69
N MET A 10 -1.54 -4.93 10.90
CA MET A 10 -1.71 -3.48 10.98
C MET A 10 -2.46 -3.02 9.73
N SER A 11 -3.55 -2.25 9.91
CA SER A 11 -4.37 -1.81 8.79
C SER A 11 -3.54 -0.98 7.80
N PHE A 12 -3.91 -1.03 6.51
CA PHE A 12 -3.25 -0.25 5.46
C PHE A 12 -3.10 1.23 5.85
N GLU A 13 -4.15 1.83 6.42
CA GLU A 13 -4.16 3.24 6.81
C GLU A 13 -3.21 3.54 7.98
N TYR A 14 -3.10 2.63 8.94
CA TYR A 14 -2.14 2.77 10.02
C TYR A 14 -0.71 2.72 9.49
N LEU A 15 -0.41 1.74 8.63
CA LEU A 15 0.92 1.61 8.02
C LEU A 15 1.25 2.79 7.12
N ALA A 16 0.27 3.30 6.36
CA ALA A 16 0.42 4.49 5.54
C ALA A 16 0.83 5.70 6.37
N LYS A 17 0.25 5.91 7.56
CA LYS A 17 0.65 6.99 8.49
C LYS A 17 2.07 6.81 9.01
N VAL A 18 2.44 5.59 9.41
CA VAL A 18 3.79 5.29 9.93
C VAL A 18 4.85 5.48 8.85
N ILE A 19 4.60 5.02 7.62
CA ILE A 19 5.53 5.21 6.51
C ILE A 19 5.59 6.67 6.08
N HIS A 20 4.45 7.37 6.05
CA HIS A 20 4.41 8.78 5.75
C HIS A 20 5.27 9.60 6.71
N SER A 21 5.29 9.29 8.01
CA SER A 21 6.19 9.99 8.95
C SER A 21 7.67 9.80 8.61
N TYR A 22 8.08 8.63 8.11
CA TYR A 22 9.46 8.40 7.68
C TYR A 22 9.81 9.12 6.38
N LEU A 23 8.85 9.21 5.47
CA LEU A 23 9.03 9.88 4.18
C LEU A 23 9.06 11.40 4.32
N LEU A 24 8.29 11.95 5.27
CA LEU A 24 8.32 13.38 5.60
C LEU A 24 9.70 13.85 6.04
N GLU A 25 10.45 13.03 6.79
CA GLU A 25 11.85 13.32 7.16
C GLU A 25 12.74 13.56 5.92
N GLN A 26 12.33 13.05 4.76
CA GLN A 26 13.05 13.14 3.49
C GLN A 26 12.37 14.08 2.48
N GLY A 27 11.36 14.85 2.91
CA GLY A 27 10.63 15.79 2.06
C GLY A 27 9.59 15.14 1.13
N TRP A 28 9.20 13.88 1.37
CA TRP A 28 8.22 13.17 0.55
C TRP A 28 6.87 13.04 1.27
N GLU A 29 5.79 13.30 0.54
CA GLU A 29 4.42 13.18 1.04
C GLU A 29 3.65 12.10 0.26
N LEU A 30 2.94 11.24 0.98
CA LEU A 30 2.03 10.27 0.38
C LEU A 30 0.61 10.82 0.46
N ASN A 31 -0.11 10.78 -0.66
CA ASN A 31 -1.47 11.27 -0.72
C ASN A 31 -2.47 10.12 -0.91
N PHE A 32 -3.34 9.91 0.07
CA PHE A 32 -4.43 8.92 -0.03
C PHE A 32 -5.81 9.59 0.04
N ARG A 33 -5.89 10.88 -0.30
CA ARG A 33 -7.16 11.60 -0.35
C ARG A 33 -8.09 10.95 -1.38
N GLY A 34 -9.32 10.69 -0.97
CA GLY A 34 -10.31 10.01 -1.81
C GLY A 34 -10.30 8.48 -1.72
N PHE A 35 -9.27 7.86 -1.14
CA PHE A 35 -9.18 6.39 -1.03
C PHE A 35 -10.43 5.76 -0.40
N ARG A 36 -10.82 6.25 0.79
CA ARG A 36 -12.03 5.76 1.49
C ARG A 36 -13.30 6.02 0.71
N GLU A 37 -13.34 7.12 -0.04
CA GLU A 37 -14.53 7.49 -0.81
C GLU A 37 -14.74 6.52 -1.97
N VAL A 38 -13.68 6.20 -2.72
CA VAL A 38 -13.74 5.21 -3.80
C VAL A 38 -14.15 3.83 -3.27
N LEU A 39 -13.59 3.40 -2.14
CA LEU A 39 -13.99 2.14 -1.50
C LEU A 39 -15.48 2.15 -1.12
N ARG A 40 -15.94 3.22 -0.47
CA ARG A 40 -17.34 3.36 -0.04
C ARG A 40 -18.29 3.32 -1.23
N ARG A 41 -17.97 4.04 -2.31
CA ARG A 41 -18.73 4.05 -3.56
C ARG A 41 -18.76 2.66 -4.19
N TYR A 42 -17.61 2.01 -4.34
CA TYR A 42 -17.50 0.65 -4.89
C TYR A 42 -18.35 -0.38 -4.13
N PHE A 43 -18.29 -0.38 -2.79
CA PHE A 43 -19.08 -1.33 -1.99
C PHE A 43 -20.60 -1.04 -1.99
N ARG A 44 -21.02 0.13 -2.46
CA ARG A 44 -22.43 0.52 -2.58
C ARG A 44 -22.94 0.47 -4.02
N LEU A 45 -22.06 0.13 -4.97
CA LEU A 45 -22.35 0.11 -6.39
C LEU A 45 -23.60 -0.74 -6.69
N GLN A 46 -24.47 -0.19 -7.51
CA GLN A 46 -25.68 -0.86 -7.98
C GLN A 46 -25.56 -1.14 -9.49
N ASP A 47 -25.99 -2.32 -9.92
CA ASP A 47 -25.80 -2.80 -11.30
C ASP A 47 -26.59 -2.01 -12.38
N HIS A 48 -27.47 -1.09 -11.97
CA HIS A 48 -28.26 -0.26 -12.87
C HIS A 48 -27.70 1.16 -13.05
N ASP A 49 -26.73 1.58 -12.22
CA ASP A 49 -26.12 2.90 -12.31
C ASP A 49 -24.89 2.87 -13.22
N ILE A 50 -25.13 2.96 -14.53
CA ILE A 50 -24.09 2.84 -15.56
C ILE A 50 -23.03 3.93 -15.44
N VAL A 51 -23.43 5.13 -15.05
CA VAL A 51 -22.51 6.27 -14.89
C VAL A 51 -21.55 6.00 -13.75
N GLU A 52 -22.06 5.61 -12.59
CA GLU A 52 -21.24 5.28 -11.42
C GLU A 52 -20.32 4.08 -11.69
N ILE A 53 -20.81 3.04 -12.39
CA ILE A 53 -20.00 1.89 -12.80
C ILE A 53 -18.80 2.35 -13.65
N HIS A 54 -19.03 3.22 -14.62
CA HIS A 54 -17.97 3.72 -15.51
C HIS A 54 -16.96 4.59 -14.76
N GLU A 55 -17.42 5.50 -13.91
CA GLU A 55 -16.55 6.34 -13.07
C GLU A 55 -15.68 5.50 -12.14
N LEU A 56 -16.28 4.53 -11.42
CA LEU A 56 -15.54 3.64 -10.53
C LEU A 56 -14.56 2.74 -11.27
N MET A 57 -14.87 2.30 -12.48
CA MET A 57 -13.93 1.55 -13.31
C MET A 57 -12.64 2.35 -13.57
N ILE A 58 -12.78 3.64 -13.92
CA ILE A 58 -11.66 4.56 -14.17
C ILE A 58 -10.92 4.83 -12.86
N GLU A 59 -11.62 5.21 -11.80
CA GLU A 59 -11.01 5.52 -10.50
C GLU A 59 -10.25 4.32 -9.93
N CYS A 60 -10.81 3.10 -10.04
CA CYS A 60 -10.11 1.90 -9.62
C CYS A 60 -8.82 1.67 -10.42
N ASN A 61 -8.83 1.93 -11.72
CA ASN A 61 -7.63 1.84 -12.55
C ASN A 61 -6.59 2.89 -12.17
N LEU A 62 -7.01 4.12 -11.88
CA LEU A 62 -6.12 5.19 -11.39
C LEU A 62 -5.50 4.83 -10.03
N TRP A 63 -6.28 4.28 -9.10
CA TRP A 63 -5.76 3.79 -7.83
C TRP A 63 -4.77 2.64 -8.02
N PHE A 64 -5.06 1.69 -8.91
CA PHE A 64 -4.11 0.62 -9.25
C PHE A 64 -2.76 1.18 -9.73
N ASN A 65 -2.79 2.17 -10.64
CA ASN A 65 -1.57 2.82 -11.14
C ASN A 65 -0.82 3.55 -10.03
N TYR A 66 -1.54 4.36 -9.23
CA TYR A 66 -0.96 5.07 -8.10
C TYR A 66 -0.30 4.11 -7.10
N PHE A 67 -0.96 3.00 -6.74
CA PHE A 67 -0.38 1.98 -5.87
C PHE A 67 0.86 1.33 -6.48
N SER A 68 0.91 1.15 -7.80
CA SER A 68 2.09 0.63 -8.50
C SER A 68 3.30 1.57 -8.36
N GLU A 69 3.09 2.86 -8.57
CA GLU A 69 4.13 3.89 -8.46
C GLU A 69 4.63 4.03 -7.02
N VAL A 70 3.71 4.12 -6.07
CA VAL A 70 4.05 4.17 -4.64
C VAL A 70 4.80 2.91 -4.22
N GLN A 71 4.38 1.73 -4.66
CA GLN A 71 5.06 0.48 -4.31
C GLN A 71 6.50 0.44 -4.81
N ALA A 72 6.77 0.84 -6.05
CA ALA A 72 8.13 0.89 -6.58
C ALA A 72 9.03 1.80 -5.72
N PHE A 73 8.51 2.96 -5.31
CA PHE A 73 9.24 3.87 -4.42
C PHE A 73 9.45 3.29 -3.01
N ILE A 74 8.43 2.65 -2.44
CA ILE A 74 8.51 1.99 -1.13
C ILE A 74 9.49 0.83 -1.14
N ASP A 75 9.56 0.06 -2.22
CA ASP A 75 10.53 -1.02 -2.38
C ASP A 75 11.96 -0.48 -2.48
N LEU A 76 12.19 0.62 -3.21
CA LEU A 76 13.48 1.30 -3.21
C LEU A 76 13.88 1.74 -1.79
N LYS A 77 12.96 2.37 -1.04
CA LYS A 77 13.24 2.79 0.34
C LYS A 77 13.51 1.62 1.28
N LYS A 78 12.82 0.50 1.10
CA LYS A 78 13.10 -0.74 1.83
C LYS A 78 14.54 -1.21 1.58
N GLU A 79 14.99 -1.18 0.32
CA GLU A 79 16.34 -1.59 -0.07
C GLU A 79 17.40 -0.64 0.49
N GLU A 80 17.20 0.68 0.42
CA GLU A 80 18.09 1.68 1.03
C GLU A 80 18.30 1.40 2.52
N TRP A 81 17.23 1.17 3.29
CA TRP A 81 17.34 0.89 4.73
C TRP A 81 17.96 -0.49 5.02
N SER A 82 17.76 -1.46 4.13
CA SER A 82 18.38 -2.79 4.27
C SER A 82 19.90 -2.70 4.04
N LEU A 83 20.32 -1.96 3.02
CA LEU A 83 21.74 -1.71 2.72
C LEU A 83 22.42 -0.90 3.84
N GLU A 84 21.76 0.12 4.39
CA GLU A 84 22.27 0.86 5.56
C GLU A 84 22.49 -0.08 6.75
N ALA A 85 21.52 -0.96 7.04
CA ALA A 85 21.66 -1.92 8.13
C ALA A 85 22.85 -2.87 7.91
N ASP A 86 23.02 -3.40 6.69
CA ASP A 86 24.12 -4.29 6.33
C ASP A 86 25.49 -3.60 6.43
N TRP A 87 25.56 -2.35 5.95
CA TRP A 87 26.76 -1.53 6.04
C TRP A 87 27.15 -1.27 7.50
N LEU A 88 26.20 -0.89 8.35
CA LEU A 88 26.44 -0.66 9.77
C LEU A 88 26.89 -1.92 10.51
N MET A 89 26.27 -3.08 10.23
CA MET A 89 26.68 -4.36 10.81
C MET A 89 28.08 -4.79 10.37
N ALA A 90 28.49 -4.49 9.14
CA ALA A 90 29.85 -4.76 8.68
C ALA A 90 30.87 -3.90 9.43
N HIS A 91 30.54 -2.63 9.70
CA HIS A 91 31.38 -1.72 10.49
C HIS A 91 31.47 -2.13 11.95
N GLU A 92 30.37 -2.58 12.56
CA GLU A 92 30.34 -3.09 13.93
C GLU A 92 31.32 -4.25 14.14
N LYS A 93 31.43 -5.16 13.17
CA LYS A 93 32.38 -6.28 13.23
C LYS A 93 33.86 -5.86 13.18
N MET A 94 34.14 -4.65 12.67
CA MET A 94 35.49 -4.11 12.52
C MET A 94 35.86 -3.09 13.60
N ALA A 95 34.90 -2.66 14.42
CA ALA A 95 35.05 -1.63 15.44
C ALA A 95 34.78 -2.18 16.86
N GLU A 96 35.09 -1.39 17.89
CA GLU A 96 34.65 -1.72 19.25
C GLU A 96 33.12 -1.57 19.37
N PRO A 97 32.44 -2.49 20.10
CA PRO A 97 30.99 -2.41 20.31
C PRO A 97 30.56 -1.07 20.93
N SER A 98 29.49 -0.47 20.40
CA SER A 98 28.92 0.78 20.88
C SER A 98 27.40 0.71 20.90
N GLU A 99 26.76 1.05 22.03
CA GLU A 99 25.30 1.11 22.14
C GLU A 99 24.66 2.04 21.09
N ALA A 100 25.35 3.12 20.72
CA ALA A 100 24.89 4.04 19.69
C ALA A 100 24.86 3.39 18.29
N LEU A 101 25.84 2.54 17.98
CA LEU A 101 25.89 1.80 16.72
C LEU A 101 24.82 0.72 16.68
N GLU A 102 24.64 -0.02 17.78
CA GLU A 102 23.58 -1.01 17.90
C GLU A 102 22.19 -0.39 17.70
N TYR A 103 21.93 0.77 18.33
CA TYR A 103 20.68 1.51 18.15
C TYR A 103 20.43 1.88 16.68
N ARG A 104 21.45 2.36 15.96
CA ARG A 104 21.34 2.69 14.53
C ARG A 104 21.03 1.47 13.68
N ILE A 105 21.70 0.33 13.94
CA ILE A 105 21.45 -0.94 13.25
C ILE A 105 20.00 -1.38 13.46
N GLN A 106 19.52 -1.35 14.71
CA GLN A 106 18.15 -1.75 15.04
C GLN A 106 17.12 -0.82 14.38
N ASN A 107 17.37 0.49 14.37
CA ASN A 107 16.49 1.45 13.71
C ASN A 107 16.44 1.21 12.20
N ALA A 108 17.58 1.01 11.52
CA ALA A 108 17.62 0.72 10.09
C ALA A 108 16.86 -0.58 9.75
N LYS A 109 17.09 -1.66 10.51
CA LYS A 109 16.35 -2.92 10.38
C LYS A 109 14.84 -2.75 10.58
N LEU A 110 14.45 -1.97 11.59
CA LEU A 110 13.04 -1.71 11.88
C LEU A 110 12.37 -0.93 10.74
N ARG A 111 13.05 0.09 10.19
CA ARG A 111 12.57 0.85 9.03
C ARG A 111 12.42 -0.07 7.83
N ALA A 112 13.46 -0.82 7.45
CA ALA A 112 13.40 -1.78 6.35
C ALA A 112 12.22 -2.77 6.50
N LYS A 113 12.02 -3.31 7.70
CA LYS A 113 10.88 -4.20 7.99
C LYS A 113 9.53 -3.49 7.80
N ARG A 114 9.38 -2.26 8.29
CA ARG A 114 8.13 -1.49 8.15
C ARG A 114 7.82 -1.17 6.68
N PHE A 115 8.81 -0.73 5.91
CA PHE A 115 8.66 -0.52 4.47
C PHE A 115 8.28 -1.83 3.76
N GLY A 116 8.90 -2.95 4.11
CA GLY A 116 8.55 -4.26 3.57
C GLY A 116 7.12 -4.71 3.89
N ILE A 117 6.64 -4.50 5.11
CA ILE A 117 5.24 -4.78 5.48
C ILE A 117 4.29 -3.89 4.68
N PHE A 118 4.62 -2.61 4.52
CA PHE A 118 3.78 -1.69 3.76
C PHE A 118 3.75 -2.01 2.26
N SER A 119 4.88 -2.42 1.66
CA SER A 119 4.93 -2.90 0.27
C SER A 119 3.96 -4.06 0.04
N ASN A 120 3.93 -5.05 0.96
CA ASN A 120 2.96 -6.15 0.87
C ASN A 120 1.50 -5.69 0.96
N GLN A 121 1.23 -4.64 1.75
CA GLN A 121 -0.10 -4.04 1.81
C GLN A 121 -0.44 -3.29 0.53
N LEU A 122 0.50 -2.54 -0.06
CA LEU A 122 0.31 -1.88 -1.35
C LEU A 122 0.00 -2.91 -2.45
N GLU A 123 0.72 -4.04 -2.50
CA GLU A 123 0.42 -5.14 -3.41
C GLU A 123 -1.01 -5.67 -3.24
N SER A 124 -1.47 -5.78 -1.99
CA SER A 124 -2.83 -6.24 -1.68
C SER A 124 -3.88 -5.23 -2.14
N GLN A 125 -3.66 -3.92 -1.91
CA GLN A 125 -4.54 -2.86 -2.40
C GLN A 125 -4.55 -2.81 -3.94
N LYS A 126 -3.39 -2.94 -4.57
CA LYS A 126 -3.23 -2.97 -6.02
C LYS A 126 -4.05 -4.11 -6.64
N LYS A 127 -3.93 -5.33 -6.10
CA LYS A 127 -4.75 -6.48 -6.52
C LYS A 127 -6.25 -6.23 -6.31
N PHE A 128 -6.63 -5.60 -5.21
CA PHE A 128 -8.03 -5.23 -4.97
C PHE A 128 -8.54 -4.30 -6.06
N PHE A 129 -7.85 -3.20 -6.36
CA PHE A 129 -8.28 -2.22 -7.35
C PHE A 129 -8.27 -2.75 -8.79
N SER A 130 -7.31 -3.62 -9.13
CA SER A 130 -7.31 -4.33 -10.40
C SER A 130 -8.59 -5.19 -10.56
N LYS A 131 -8.94 -5.96 -9.52
CA LYS A 131 -10.18 -6.77 -9.53
C LYS A 131 -11.43 -5.91 -9.51
N ALA A 132 -11.43 -4.81 -8.77
CA ALA A 132 -12.56 -3.88 -8.70
C ALA A 132 -12.82 -3.22 -10.06
N SER A 133 -11.77 -2.80 -10.77
CA SER A 133 -11.87 -2.26 -12.13
C SER A 133 -12.42 -3.29 -13.11
N ALA A 134 -11.91 -4.54 -13.07
CA ALA A 134 -12.42 -5.63 -13.90
C ALA A 134 -13.89 -5.97 -13.59
N HIS A 135 -14.29 -5.93 -12.33
CA HIS A 135 -15.68 -6.12 -11.92
C HIS A 135 -16.59 -5.02 -12.49
N CYS A 136 -16.20 -3.75 -12.37
CA CYS A 136 -16.95 -2.64 -12.95
C CYS A 136 -17.06 -2.77 -14.48
N GLN A 137 -15.99 -3.19 -15.15
CA GLN A 137 -16.01 -3.43 -16.59
C GLN A 137 -17.03 -4.51 -17.00
N LEU A 138 -17.16 -5.58 -16.20
CA LEU A 138 -18.16 -6.62 -16.45
C LEU A 138 -19.59 -6.08 -16.26
N LEU A 139 -19.84 -5.34 -15.17
CA LEU A 139 -21.14 -4.71 -14.91
C LEU A 139 -21.52 -3.74 -16.03
N TYR A 140 -20.57 -2.92 -16.49
CA TYR A 140 -20.79 -1.96 -17.57
C TYR A 140 -21.21 -2.64 -18.88
N LYS A 141 -20.51 -3.73 -19.25
CA LYS A 141 -20.87 -4.53 -20.43
C LYS A 141 -22.28 -5.11 -20.31
N ASN A 142 -22.62 -5.68 -19.15
CA ASN A 142 -23.93 -6.28 -18.92
C ASN A 142 -25.05 -5.24 -18.97
N ALA A 143 -24.85 -4.08 -18.35
CA ALA A 143 -25.83 -3.00 -18.35
C ALA A 143 -26.05 -2.44 -19.76
N THR A 144 -24.97 -2.29 -20.54
CA THR A 144 -25.05 -1.86 -21.95
C THR A 144 -25.85 -2.84 -22.80
N ILE A 145 -25.64 -4.16 -22.63
CA ILE A 145 -26.40 -5.18 -23.37
C ILE A 145 -27.89 -5.09 -23.03
N ARG A 146 -28.25 -4.91 -21.75
CA ARG A 146 -29.67 -4.78 -21.34
C ARG A 146 -30.34 -3.57 -21.99
N MET A 147 -29.65 -2.44 -22.09
CA MET A 147 -30.18 -1.24 -22.77
C MET A 147 -30.40 -1.43 -24.27
N LEU A 148 -29.60 -2.28 -24.93
CA LEU A 148 -29.76 -2.58 -26.36
C LEU A 148 -30.89 -3.57 -26.63
N GLN A 149 -31.37 -4.27 -25.59
CA GLN A 149 -32.45 -5.27 -25.69
C GLN A 149 -33.82 -4.73 -25.21
N SER A 150 -33.83 -3.54 -24.60
CA SER A 150 -35.03 -2.81 -24.15
C SER A 150 -35.50 -1.79 -25.18
#